data_AF-A0A067GH44-F1
#
_entry.id   AF-A0A067GH44-F1
#
_cell.length_a   1.000
_cell.length_b   1.000
_cell.length_c   1.000
_cell.angle_alpha   90.00
_cell.angle_beta   90.00
_cell.angle_gamma   90.00
#
_symmetry.space_group_name_H-M   'P 1'
#
loop_
_entity.id
_entity.type
_entity.pdbx_description
1 polymer ?
#
loop_
_entity_poly.entity_id
_entity_poly.type
_entity_poly.pdbx_seq_one_letter_code
_entity_poly.pdbx_strand_id
1 'polypeptide(L)'
;KIIGARYYLKGFEQLYGPLNATEDDRSPRDMDGHGTHTASTVAGRRVPNASAFGGFAEGTASGGAPLARLAIYKACWATPKASKAAGNTCFEADMLAAIDDAIRDGVHVLSISIGTNQPFAFNRDGIAIGALNAVKHNILVACSAGNSGPAPSSLSNLAPWLITVGAGSLDRDFVGPVVLGTGMEIIVSNFIIILFTVQCINIVITFSFLFFHFIFIANYITFVFLHLIDFREKQSLLTI
;
A
#
# COMPACT_ATOMS: atom_id res chain seq x y z
N LYS A 1 -11.38 14.29 5.80
CA LYS A 1 -10.00 13.73 5.87
C LYS A 1 -9.65 13.13 4.52
N ILE A 2 -10.46 12.17 4.08
CA ILE A 2 -10.67 11.88 2.66
C ILE A 2 -11.37 13.09 2.03
N ILE A 3 -10.90 13.53 0.86
CA ILE A 3 -11.43 14.70 0.11
C ILE A 3 -11.88 14.33 -1.30
N GLY A 4 -11.52 13.13 -1.78
CA GLY A 4 -11.96 12.58 -3.05
C GLY A 4 -11.98 11.06 -2.97
N ALA A 5 -12.93 10.44 -3.66
CA ALA A 5 -13.06 8.98 -3.72
C ALA A 5 -13.68 8.58 -5.07
N ARG A 6 -12.94 7.80 -5.86
CA ARG A 6 -13.30 7.32 -7.19
C ARG A 6 -13.04 5.81 -7.28
N TYR A 7 -13.68 5.15 -8.24
CA TYR A 7 -13.45 3.73 -8.54
C TYR A 7 -13.43 3.50 -10.06
N TYR A 8 -12.69 2.48 -10.48
CA TYR A 8 -12.40 2.15 -11.88
C TYR A 8 -12.61 0.65 -12.06
N LEU A 9 -13.60 0.29 -12.86
CA LEU A 9 -14.13 -1.08 -12.96
C LEU A 9 -14.26 -1.56 -14.42
N LYS A 10 -13.96 -0.68 -15.39
CA LYS A 10 -14.26 -0.93 -16.81
C LYS A 10 -13.39 -2.06 -17.37
N GLY A 11 -12.10 -2.07 -17.04
CA GLY A 11 -11.17 -3.11 -17.45
C GLY A 11 -11.54 -4.46 -16.86
N PHE A 12 -11.89 -4.48 -15.57
CA PHE A 12 -12.39 -5.67 -14.89
C PHE A 12 -13.65 -6.24 -15.57
N GLU A 13 -14.68 -5.42 -15.80
CA GLU A 13 -15.95 -5.91 -16.36
C GLU A 13 -15.83 -6.35 -17.80
N GLN A 14 -14.87 -5.79 -18.54
CA GLN A 14 -14.58 -6.23 -19.89
C GLN A 14 -14.06 -7.67 -19.93
N LEU A 15 -13.23 -8.09 -18.96
CA LEU A 15 -12.66 -9.44 -18.94
C LEU A 15 -13.53 -10.45 -18.19
N TYR A 16 -14.08 -10.05 -17.03
CA TYR A 16 -14.77 -10.96 -16.12
C TYR A 16 -16.29 -10.85 -16.15
N GLY A 17 -16.85 -9.87 -16.88
CA GLY A 17 -18.27 -9.57 -16.83
C GLY A 17 -18.66 -8.78 -15.57
N PRO A 18 -19.96 -8.67 -15.26
CA PRO A 18 -20.43 -7.78 -14.20
C PRO A 18 -19.87 -8.15 -12.82
N LEU A 19 -19.51 -7.13 -12.04
CA LEU A 19 -19.02 -7.31 -10.66
C LEU A 19 -20.00 -8.12 -9.80
N ASN A 20 -19.49 -9.11 -9.06
CA ASN A 20 -20.27 -9.87 -8.10
C ASN A 20 -20.57 -9.02 -6.85
N ALA A 21 -21.82 -8.58 -6.72
CA ALA A 21 -22.26 -7.69 -5.64
C ALA A 21 -22.20 -8.31 -4.23
N THR A 22 -21.98 -9.62 -4.10
CA THR A 22 -21.77 -10.26 -2.78
C THR A 22 -20.31 -10.17 -2.32
N GLU A 23 -19.38 -9.99 -3.26
CA GLU A 23 -17.94 -9.97 -2.97
C GLU A 23 -17.41 -8.54 -2.89
N ASP A 24 -17.95 -7.64 -3.72
CA ASP A 24 -17.55 -6.24 -3.73
C ASP A 24 -18.67 -5.30 -4.22
N ASP A 25 -18.55 -4.01 -3.90
CA ASP A 25 -19.52 -2.97 -4.21
C ASP A 25 -19.01 -2.06 -5.33
N ARG A 26 -19.89 -1.65 -6.27
CA ARG A 26 -19.61 -0.63 -7.31
C ARG A 26 -19.48 0.77 -6.70
N SER A 27 -18.49 0.95 -5.86
CA SER A 27 -18.24 2.15 -5.09
C SER A 27 -16.77 2.22 -4.71
N PRO A 28 -16.26 3.39 -4.26
CA PRO A 28 -14.90 3.49 -3.76
C PRO A 28 -14.72 2.86 -2.36
N ARG A 29 -15.74 2.17 -1.81
CA ARG A 29 -15.64 1.44 -0.55
C ARG A 29 -14.67 0.28 -0.69
N ASP A 30 -13.84 0.12 0.32
CA ASP A 30 -12.91 -1.00 0.47
C ASP A 30 -13.63 -2.19 1.11
N MET A 31 -13.68 -3.32 0.42
CA MET A 31 -14.28 -4.59 0.86
C MET A 31 -13.23 -5.67 1.13
N ASP A 32 -11.96 -5.31 1.02
CA ASP A 32 -10.79 -6.15 1.23
C ASP A 32 -10.06 -5.79 2.53
N GLY A 33 -9.75 -4.50 2.69
CA GLY A 33 -9.03 -3.95 3.83
C GLY A 33 -7.62 -3.44 3.49
N HIS A 34 -6.99 -3.90 2.40
CA HIS A 34 -5.66 -3.48 1.99
C HIS A 34 -5.58 -1.97 1.74
N GLY A 35 -6.58 -1.39 1.05
CA GLY A 35 -6.65 0.05 0.78
C GLY A 35 -6.78 0.87 2.07
N THR A 36 -7.59 0.40 3.01
CA THR A 36 -7.79 1.07 4.32
C THR A 36 -6.53 0.99 5.19
N HIS A 37 -5.86 -0.17 5.23
CA HIS A 37 -4.61 -0.38 5.95
C HIS A 37 -3.49 0.53 5.42
N THR A 38 -3.27 0.51 4.11
CA THR A 38 -2.27 1.37 3.47
C THR A 38 -2.62 2.86 3.63
N ALA A 39 -3.89 3.25 3.51
CA ALA A 39 -4.31 4.66 3.63
C ALA A 39 -4.11 5.22 5.03
N SER A 40 -4.42 4.40 6.04
CA SER A 40 -4.19 4.75 7.45
C SER A 40 -2.70 4.74 7.81
N THR A 41 -1.87 3.92 7.16
CA THR A 41 -0.40 3.96 7.32
C THR A 41 0.20 5.26 6.79
N VAL A 42 -0.24 5.72 5.62
CA VAL A 42 0.27 6.97 5.05
C VAL A 42 -0.25 8.18 5.81
N ALA A 43 -1.56 8.26 6.05
CA ALA A 43 -2.20 9.48 6.53
C ALA A 43 -3.24 9.24 7.63
N GLY A 44 -3.24 8.13 8.36
CA GLY A 44 -4.16 7.91 9.47
C GLY A 44 -4.10 9.04 10.50
N ARG A 45 -5.27 9.48 10.97
CA ARG A 45 -5.34 10.37 12.13
C ARG A 45 -4.90 9.60 13.38
N ARG A 46 -4.48 10.32 14.42
CA ARG A 46 -4.16 9.70 15.70
C ARG A 46 -5.41 9.05 16.29
N VAL A 47 -5.33 7.76 16.56
CA VAL A 47 -6.38 6.96 17.21
C VAL A 47 -5.76 6.34 18.46
N PRO A 48 -6.10 6.84 19.67
CA PRO A 48 -5.62 6.25 20.92
C PRO A 48 -6.26 4.88 21.15
N ASN A 49 -5.59 4.05 21.97
CA ASN A 49 -6.05 2.71 22.37
C ASN A 49 -6.38 1.80 21.17
N ALA A 50 -5.62 1.95 20.08
CA ALA A 50 -5.68 1.05 18.95
C ALA A 50 -4.88 -0.20 19.27
N SER A 51 -5.52 -1.36 19.15
CA SER A 51 -4.91 -2.67 19.33
C SER A 51 -5.49 -3.65 18.32
N ALA A 52 -4.72 -4.68 18.00
CA ALA A 52 -5.22 -5.85 17.30
C ALA A 52 -5.96 -6.77 18.28
N PHE A 53 -6.61 -7.80 17.73
CA PHE A 53 -7.32 -8.81 18.53
C PHE A 53 -6.42 -9.37 19.64
N GLY A 54 -6.94 -9.49 20.86
CA GLY A 54 -6.15 -9.95 22.01
C GLY A 54 -5.24 -8.89 22.64
N GLY A 55 -5.35 -7.61 22.26
CA GLY A 55 -4.57 -6.51 22.84
C GLY A 55 -3.18 -6.34 22.25
N PHE A 56 -2.83 -7.09 21.20
CA PHE A 56 -1.53 -6.95 20.55
C PHE A 56 -1.35 -5.55 19.96
N ALA A 57 -0.13 -5.04 20.06
CA ALA A 57 0.26 -3.74 19.52
C ALA A 57 -0.49 -2.54 20.12
N GLU A 58 -1.06 -2.67 21.33
CA GLU A 58 -1.82 -1.60 21.96
C GLU A 58 -1.01 -0.29 22.04
N GLY A 59 -1.62 0.79 21.56
CA GLY A 59 -1.01 2.12 21.59
C GLY A 59 -1.83 3.14 20.82
N THR A 60 -1.18 4.21 20.39
CA THR A 60 -1.81 5.20 19.51
C THR A 60 -1.43 4.92 18.06
N ALA A 61 -2.40 4.54 17.23
CA ALA A 61 -2.20 4.40 15.80
C ALA A 61 -2.15 5.78 15.13
N SER A 62 -1.23 5.97 14.18
CA SER A 62 -1.05 7.21 13.43
C SER A 62 -0.34 6.94 12.13
N GLY A 63 -0.73 7.61 11.05
CA GLY A 63 0.02 7.56 9.80
C GLY A 63 1.25 8.47 9.82
N GLY A 64 2.09 8.36 8.80
CA GLY A 64 3.28 9.20 8.65
C GLY A 64 2.99 10.69 8.45
N ALA A 65 1.87 11.01 7.79
CA ALA A 65 1.39 12.37 7.61
C ALA A 65 -0.07 12.53 8.09
N PRO A 66 -0.32 12.60 9.42
CA PRO A 66 -1.68 12.63 9.98
C PRO A 66 -2.52 13.84 9.57
N LEU A 67 -1.89 14.92 9.10
CA LEU A 67 -2.58 16.13 8.65
C LEU A 67 -2.88 16.15 7.14
N ALA A 68 -2.25 15.27 6.36
CA ALA A 68 -2.46 15.18 4.92
C ALA A 68 -3.92 14.85 4.58
N ARG A 69 -4.38 15.20 3.38
CA ARG A 69 -5.67 14.78 2.86
C ARG A 69 -5.50 13.52 2.01
N LEU A 70 -6.53 12.69 1.96
CA LEU A 70 -6.53 11.48 1.15
C LEU A 70 -7.46 11.65 -0.05
N ALA A 71 -7.00 11.23 -1.21
CA ALA A 71 -7.84 10.98 -2.37
C ALA A 71 -7.76 9.47 -2.68
N ILE A 72 -8.90 8.81 -2.82
CA ILE A 72 -8.96 7.35 -2.97
C ILE A 72 -9.35 7.02 -4.40
N TYR A 73 -8.59 6.14 -5.05
CA TYR A 73 -8.86 5.71 -6.43
C TYR A 73 -8.78 4.18 -6.45
N LYS A 74 -9.94 3.53 -6.31
CA LYS A 74 -10.04 2.07 -6.26
C LYS A 74 -10.01 1.50 -7.69
N ALA A 75 -8.98 0.73 -8.03
CA ALA A 75 -8.87 0.07 -9.34
C ALA A 75 -8.72 -1.46 -9.23
N CYS A 76 -9.09 -1.99 -8.07
CA CYS A 76 -8.79 -3.33 -7.64
C CYS A 76 -10.03 -3.97 -7.06
N TRP A 77 -10.22 -5.23 -7.42
CA TRP A 77 -11.48 -5.92 -7.26
C TRP A 77 -11.23 -7.37 -6.89
N ALA A 78 -12.17 -7.95 -6.17
CA ALA A 78 -12.14 -9.37 -5.85
C ALA A 78 -12.01 -10.20 -7.13
N THR A 79 -11.03 -11.11 -7.15
CA THR A 79 -10.81 -11.99 -8.31
C THR A 79 -11.93 -13.03 -8.36
N PRO A 80 -12.71 -13.13 -9.45
CA PRO A 80 -13.83 -14.06 -9.53
C PRO A 80 -13.39 -15.51 -9.32
N LYS A 81 -14.13 -16.26 -8.50
CA LYS A 81 -13.87 -17.68 -8.18
C LYS A 81 -12.51 -17.94 -7.51
N ALA A 82 -11.85 -16.92 -7.00
CA ALA A 82 -10.68 -17.05 -6.16
C ALA A 82 -11.07 -16.73 -4.71
N SER A 83 -10.43 -17.36 -3.73
CA SER A 83 -10.62 -16.94 -2.35
C SER A 83 -10.10 -15.51 -2.17
N LYS A 84 -10.60 -14.77 -1.19
CA LYS A 84 -9.96 -13.51 -0.76
C LYS A 84 -8.47 -13.72 -0.44
N ALA A 85 -8.07 -14.96 -0.16
CA ALA A 85 -6.69 -15.36 0.01
C ALA A 85 -5.81 -15.42 -1.22
N ALA A 86 -6.41 -15.52 -2.39
CA ALA A 86 -5.70 -15.34 -3.63
C ALA A 86 -5.48 -13.84 -3.96
N GLY A 87 -6.04 -12.93 -3.17
CA GLY A 87 -5.92 -11.49 -3.33
C GLY A 87 -6.90 -10.90 -4.34
N ASN A 88 -6.69 -9.62 -4.62
CA ASN A 88 -7.46 -8.85 -5.60
C ASN A 88 -6.73 -8.79 -6.94
N THR A 89 -7.51 -8.57 -8.00
CA THR A 89 -7.00 -8.33 -9.34
C THR A 89 -7.21 -6.88 -9.72
N CYS A 90 -6.23 -6.31 -10.41
CA CYS A 90 -6.24 -4.92 -10.82
C CYS A 90 -5.80 -4.83 -12.27
N PHE A 91 -6.69 -4.32 -13.09
CA PHE A 91 -6.47 -4.26 -14.51
C PHE A 91 -5.68 -3.02 -14.88
N GLU A 92 -4.73 -3.17 -15.80
CA GLU A 92 -3.87 -2.06 -16.24
C GLU A 92 -4.69 -0.86 -16.73
N ALA A 93 -5.79 -1.10 -17.47
CA ALA A 93 -6.68 -0.06 -17.94
C ALA A 93 -7.34 0.74 -16.79
N ASP A 94 -7.77 0.05 -15.73
CA ASP A 94 -8.38 0.68 -14.56
C ASP A 94 -7.33 1.43 -13.73
N MET A 95 -6.11 0.87 -13.59
CA MET A 95 -4.99 1.53 -12.92
C MET A 95 -4.53 2.80 -13.65
N LEU A 96 -4.40 2.74 -14.99
CA LEU A 96 -4.03 3.90 -15.80
C LEU A 96 -5.09 5.00 -15.72
N ALA A 97 -6.37 4.64 -15.78
CA ALA A 97 -7.47 5.60 -15.61
C ALA A 97 -7.46 6.25 -14.21
N ALA A 98 -7.16 5.46 -13.17
CA ALA A 98 -6.99 5.98 -11.81
C ALA A 98 -5.83 6.98 -11.70
N ILE A 99 -4.68 6.65 -12.31
CA ILE A 99 -3.50 7.53 -12.29
C ILE A 99 -3.77 8.81 -13.09
N ASP A 100 -4.41 8.72 -14.26
CA ASP A 100 -4.75 9.88 -15.10
C ASP A 100 -5.68 10.86 -14.35
N ASP A 101 -6.71 10.32 -13.70
CA ASP A 101 -7.60 11.13 -12.85
C ASP A 101 -6.86 11.71 -11.65
N ALA A 102 -5.93 10.97 -11.03
CA ALA A 102 -5.13 11.48 -9.92
C ALA A 102 -4.23 12.66 -10.35
N ILE A 103 -3.61 12.57 -11.53
CA ILE A 103 -2.83 13.66 -12.11
C ILE A 103 -3.72 14.88 -12.35
N ARG A 104 -4.89 14.67 -12.97
CA ARG A 104 -5.85 15.75 -13.25
C ARG A 104 -6.41 16.40 -11.99
N ASP A 105 -6.67 15.62 -10.96
CA ASP A 105 -7.15 16.10 -9.66
C ASP A 105 -6.06 16.82 -8.86
N GLY A 106 -4.79 16.82 -9.32
CA GLY A 106 -3.71 17.62 -8.76
C GLY A 106 -3.13 17.05 -7.45
N VAL A 107 -3.10 15.73 -7.31
CA VAL A 107 -2.49 15.09 -6.13
C VAL A 107 -0.98 15.35 -6.10
N HIS A 108 -0.39 15.30 -4.90
CA HIS A 108 1.04 15.63 -4.73
C HIS A 108 1.93 14.39 -4.71
N VAL A 109 1.41 13.27 -4.18
CA VAL A 109 2.12 12.00 -4.11
C VAL A 109 1.14 10.86 -4.42
N LEU A 110 1.58 9.92 -5.27
CA LEU A 110 0.92 8.64 -5.48
C LEU A 110 1.59 7.57 -4.60
N SER A 111 0.82 6.85 -3.79
CA SER A 111 1.28 5.67 -3.05
C SER A 111 0.58 4.43 -3.61
N ILE A 112 1.37 3.60 -4.28
CA ILE A 112 0.89 2.49 -5.11
C ILE A 112 1.46 1.18 -4.54
N SER A 113 0.73 0.58 -3.61
CA SER A 113 1.08 -0.73 -3.02
C SER A 113 0.58 -1.86 -3.92
N ILE A 114 1.09 -1.88 -5.15
CA ILE A 114 0.67 -2.70 -6.30
C ILE A 114 1.95 -3.17 -7.00
N GLY A 115 1.97 -4.39 -7.49
CA GLY A 115 3.06 -4.87 -8.35
C GLY A 115 2.60 -6.01 -9.23
N THR A 116 3.51 -6.60 -9.97
CA THR A 116 3.30 -7.80 -10.79
C THR A 116 4.22 -8.93 -10.32
N ASN A 117 3.83 -10.19 -10.55
CA ASN A 117 4.66 -11.36 -10.20
C ASN A 117 5.96 -11.39 -10.99
N GLN A 118 5.94 -10.81 -12.19
CA GLN A 118 7.09 -10.72 -13.05
C GLN A 118 7.16 -9.30 -13.61
N PRO A 119 8.35 -8.67 -13.61
CA PRO A 119 8.52 -7.35 -14.17
C PRO A 119 8.31 -7.38 -15.68
N PHE A 120 7.49 -6.47 -16.20
CA PHE A 120 7.34 -6.26 -17.62
C PHE A 120 8.34 -5.21 -18.13
N ALA A 121 8.53 -5.15 -19.45
CA ALA A 121 9.23 -4.01 -20.05
C ALA A 121 8.44 -2.72 -19.77
N PHE A 122 9.12 -1.59 -19.54
CA PHE A 122 8.49 -0.34 -19.10
C PHE A 122 7.37 0.17 -20.03
N ASN A 123 7.42 -0.15 -21.32
CA ASN A 123 6.39 0.22 -22.30
C ASN A 123 5.15 -0.70 -22.29
N ARG A 124 5.17 -1.74 -21.46
CA ARG A 124 4.07 -2.70 -21.25
C ARG A 124 3.64 -2.78 -19.78
N ASP A 125 4.21 -1.92 -18.93
CA ASP A 125 3.86 -1.86 -17.52
C ASP A 125 2.99 -0.62 -17.30
N GLY A 126 1.70 -0.84 -17.01
CA GLY A 126 0.74 0.23 -16.77
C GLY A 126 1.13 1.15 -15.60
N ILE A 127 1.77 0.62 -14.55
CA ILE A 127 2.25 1.42 -13.41
C ILE A 127 3.43 2.28 -13.87
N ALA A 128 4.39 1.71 -14.60
CA ALA A 128 5.54 2.45 -15.10
C ALA A 128 5.11 3.60 -16.03
N ILE A 129 4.21 3.33 -16.97
CA ILE A 129 3.66 4.33 -17.92
C ILE A 129 2.91 5.44 -17.17
N GLY A 130 1.98 5.06 -16.29
CA GLY A 130 1.20 6.02 -15.50
C GLY A 130 2.11 6.89 -14.62
N ALA A 131 3.09 6.27 -13.96
CA ALA A 131 4.03 6.96 -13.12
C ALA A 131 4.95 7.92 -13.89
N LEU A 132 5.37 7.56 -15.11
CA LEU A 132 6.16 8.47 -15.95
C LEU A 132 5.37 9.76 -16.24
N ASN A 133 4.07 9.63 -16.53
CA ASN A 133 3.20 10.78 -16.74
C ASN A 133 2.98 11.57 -15.45
N ALA A 134 2.84 10.91 -14.30
CA ALA A 134 2.72 11.59 -13.01
C ALA A 134 3.98 12.40 -12.67
N VAL A 135 5.16 11.81 -12.85
CA VAL A 135 6.45 12.48 -12.59
C VAL A 135 6.66 13.68 -13.52
N LYS A 136 6.23 13.60 -14.78
CA LYS A 136 6.21 14.77 -15.70
C LYS A 136 5.35 15.94 -15.21
N HIS A 137 4.37 15.66 -14.35
CA HIS A 137 3.52 16.66 -13.70
C HIS A 137 3.98 17.01 -12.27
N ASN A 138 5.24 16.71 -11.92
CA ASN A 138 5.83 16.93 -10.60
C ASN A 138 5.12 16.16 -9.47
N ILE A 139 4.53 15.01 -9.79
CA ILE A 139 3.90 14.13 -8.80
C ILE A 139 4.84 12.96 -8.50
N LEU A 140 5.22 12.84 -7.24
CA LEU A 140 6.08 11.76 -6.76
C LEU A 140 5.30 10.45 -6.71
N VAL A 141 5.92 9.34 -7.11
CA VAL A 141 5.29 8.01 -7.10
C VAL A 141 6.12 7.04 -6.27
N ALA A 142 5.51 6.51 -5.21
CA ALA A 142 6.08 5.46 -4.38
C ALA A 142 5.37 4.14 -4.63
N CYS A 143 6.13 3.08 -4.92
CA CYS A 143 5.63 1.75 -5.19
C CYS A 143 6.30 0.69 -4.30
N SER A 144 5.58 -0.38 -3.97
CA SER A 144 6.18 -1.52 -3.25
C SER A 144 7.15 -2.31 -4.13
N ALA A 145 8.23 -2.84 -3.56
CA ALA A 145 9.17 -3.74 -4.24
C ALA A 145 8.55 -5.07 -4.70
N GLY A 146 7.46 -5.51 -4.07
CA GLY A 146 6.86 -6.83 -4.26
C GLY A 146 7.24 -7.80 -3.15
N ASN A 147 6.52 -8.92 -3.07
CA ASN A 147 6.65 -9.92 -1.99
C ASN A 147 7.24 -11.25 -2.48
N SER A 148 7.80 -11.28 -3.68
CA SER A 148 8.33 -12.50 -4.34
C SER A 148 9.79 -12.82 -3.97
N GLY A 149 10.36 -12.12 -3.00
CA GLY A 149 11.68 -12.42 -2.45
C GLY A 149 11.75 -13.80 -1.77
N PRO A 150 12.94 -14.24 -1.32
CA PRO A 150 14.21 -13.50 -1.26
C PRO A 150 15.13 -13.75 -2.47
N ALA A 151 14.67 -14.47 -3.49
CA ALA A 151 15.48 -14.78 -4.67
C ALA A 151 15.95 -13.49 -5.40
N PRO A 152 17.18 -13.46 -5.96
CA PRO A 152 17.63 -12.34 -6.78
C PRO A 152 16.65 -12.03 -7.93
N SER A 153 16.58 -10.76 -8.33
CA SER A 153 15.75 -10.31 -9.46
C SER A 153 14.25 -10.59 -9.31
N SER A 154 13.72 -10.54 -8.09
CA SER A 154 12.31 -10.75 -7.75
C SER A 154 11.49 -9.46 -7.56
N LEU A 155 12.08 -8.30 -7.86
CA LEU A 155 11.41 -7.00 -7.74
C LEU A 155 10.36 -6.80 -8.84
N SER A 156 9.20 -6.26 -8.47
CA SER A 156 8.09 -5.98 -9.39
C SER A 156 8.21 -4.62 -10.08
N ASN A 157 8.42 -3.56 -9.30
CA ASN A 157 8.40 -2.18 -9.78
C ASN A 157 9.83 -1.67 -10.03
N LEU A 158 10.28 -1.71 -11.28
CA LEU A 158 11.69 -1.46 -11.65
C LEU A 158 11.95 -0.10 -12.31
N ALA A 159 10.90 0.67 -12.62
CA ALA A 159 11.07 1.88 -13.40
C ALA A 159 11.90 2.94 -12.62
N PRO A 160 12.89 3.59 -13.26
CA PRO A 160 13.85 4.45 -12.56
C PRO A 160 13.24 5.76 -12.02
N TRP A 161 12.05 6.13 -12.47
CA TRP A 161 11.28 7.28 -11.98
C TRP A 161 10.35 6.93 -10.80
N LEU A 162 10.36 5.68 -10.33
CA LEU A 162 9.63 5.24 -9.15
C LEU A 162 10.53 5.26 -7.92
N ILE A 163 9.93 5.60 -6.77
CA ILE A 163 10.51 5.24 -5.48
C ILE A 163 10.03 3.83 -5.13
N THR A 164 10.89 2.83 -5.36
CA THR A 164 10.60 1.44 -5.04
C THR A 164 11.01 1.12 -3.60
N VAL A 165 10.06 0.61 -2.81
CA VAL A 165 10.19 0.50 -1.36
C VAL A 165 10.22 -0.96 -0.91
N GLY A 166 11.29 -1.34 -0.23
CA GLY A 166 11.49 -2.68 0.32
C GLY A 166 10.82 -2.88 1.68
N ALA A 167 10.69 -4.14 2.08
CA ALA A 167 10.13 -4.59 3.36
C ALA A 167 11.28 -5.05 4.30
N GLY A 168 11.40 -4.46 5.49
CA GLY A 168 12.32 -4.85 6.58
C GLY A 168 11.57 -5.24 7.85
N SER A 169 12.22 -5.64 8.95
CA SER A 169 11.54 -5.95 10.22
C SER A 169 11.61 -4.81 11.23
N LEU A 170 10.65 -4.71 12.16
CA LEU A 170 10.77 -3.90 13.38
C LEU A 170 11.46 -4.67 14.51
N ASP A 171 11.86 -3.94 15.56
CA ASP A 171 12.35 -4.47 16.83
C ASP A 171 11.24 -5.11 17.70
N ARG A 172 9.98 -4.80 17.40
CA ARG A 172 8.80 -5.37 18.07
C ARG A 172 8.42 -6.73 17.48
N ASP A 173 8.22 -7.69 18.37
CA ASP A 173 7.78 -9.06 18.07
C ASP A 173 6.49 -9.41 18.82
N PHE A 174 5.66 -10.29 18.25
CA PHE A 174 4.45 -10.81 18.89
C PHE A 174 4.64 -12.28 19.23
N VAL A 175 4.79 -12.56 20.51
CA VAL A 175 5.04 -13.92 21.00
C VAL A 175 3.78 -14.52 21.59
N GLY A 176 3.51 -15.78 21.22
CA GLY A 176 2.47 -16.61 21.81
C GLY A 176 3.12 -17.77 22.57
N PRO A 177 3.07 -17.82 23.91
CA PRO A 177 3.60 -18.94 24.65
C PRO A 177 2.71 -20.17 24.47
N VAL A 178 3.33 -21.31 24.15
CA VAL A 178 2.68 -22.62 24.07
C VAL A 178 3.09 -23.42 25.29
N VAL A 179 2.13 -23.65 26.20
CA VAL A 179 2.35 -24.49 27.39
C VAL A 179 1.95 -25.93 27.06
N LEU A 180 2.92 -26.84 27.12
CA LEU A 180 2.71 -28.27 26.92
C LEU A 180 2.11 -28.91 28.18
N GLY A 181 1.47 -30.08 28.03
CA GLY A 181 0.93 -30.84 29.16
C GLY A 181 1.98 -31.29 30.20
N THR A 182 3.27 -31.20 29.86
CA THR A 182 4.41 -31.42 30.76
C THR A 182 4.74 -30.20 31.64
N GLY A 183 4.06 -29.06 31.42
CA GLY A 183 4.37 -27.77 32.07
C GLY A 183 5.51 -26.99 31.41
N MET A 184 6.11 -27.53 30.34
CA MET A 184 7.14 -26.84 29.56
C MET A 184 6.51 -25.76 28.68
N GLU A 185 7.07 -24.56 28.69
CA GLU A 185 6.62 -23.42 27.90
C GLU A 185 7.57 -23.19 26.73
N ILE A 186 7.02 -23.11 25.51
CA ILE A 186 7.76 -22.79 24.30
C ILE A 186 7.26 -21.43 23.81
N ILE A 187 8.18 -20.46 23.73
CA ILE A 187 7.88 -19.15 23.15
C ILE A 187 7.90 -19.31 21.64
N VAL A 188 6.73 -19.17 21.01
CA VAL A 188 6.62 -19.13 19.55
C VAL A 188 6.48 -17.67 19.14
N SER A 189 7.47 -17.15 18.41
CA SER A 189 7.29 -15.88 17.69
C SER A 189 6.30 -16.13 16.57
N ASN A 190 5.19 -15.42 16.62
CA ASN A 190 4.21 -15.37 15.55
C ASN A 190 4.34 -13.98 14.92
N PHE A 191 4.89 -13.97 13.71
CA PHE A 191 4.93 -12.84 12.76
C PHE A 191 6.11 -11.87 12.82
N ILE A 192 6.60 -11.56 11.62
CA ILE A 192 7.53 -10.48 11.32
C ILE A 192 6.71 -9.22 11.02
N ILE A 193 6.99 -8.10 11.68
CA ILE A 193 6.38 -6.81 11.35
C ILE A 193 7.18 -6.13 10.25
N ILE A 194 6.55 -5.81 9.13
CA ILE A 194 7.21 -5.22 7.97
C ILE A 194 7.33 -3.68 8.05
N LEU A 195 8.55 -3.17 7.87
CA LEU A 195 8.99 -1.79 7.79
C LEU A 195 9.25 -1.43 6.33
N PHE A 196 8.87 -0.24 5.89
CA PHE A 196 9.14 0.22 4.54
C PHE A 196 10.45 1.01 4.50
N THR A 197 11.50 0.46 3.88
CA THR A 197 12.78 1.16 3.68
C THR A 197 12.87 1.71 2.26
N VAL A 198 13.05 3.03 2.15
CA VAL A 198 13.37 3.70 0.90
C VAL A 198 14.89 3.78 0.78
N GLN A 199 15.47 3.10 -0.20
CA GLN A 199 16.88 3.28 -0.54
C GLN A 199 16.99 4.14 -1.79
N CYS A 200 17.12 5.46 -1.60
CA CYS A 200 17.54 6.38 -2.65
C CYS A 200 19.04 6.68 -2.47
N ILE A 201 19.75 6.78 -3.59
CA ILE A 201 21.17 7.15 -3.64
C ILE A 201 21.40 8.37 -2.73
N ASN A 202 22.17 8.15 -1.65
CA ASN A 202 22.61 9.09 -0.62
C ASN A 202 21.59 9.68 0.39
N ILE A 203 20.34 9.20 0.47
CA ILE A 203 19.43 9.58 1.58
C ILE A 203 18.65 8.35 2.06
N VAL A 204 18.93 7.90 3.28
CA VAL A 204 18.11 6.92 4.00
C VAL A 204 16.96 7.67 4.65
N ILE A 205 15.75 7.56 4.09
CA ILE A 205 14.53 8.03 4.75
C ILE A 205 13.89 6.82 5.43
N THR A 206 14.18 6.64 6.71
CA THR A 206 13.55 5.60 7.54
C THR A 206 12.17 6.08 7.97
N PHE A 207 11.13 5.41 7.49
CA PHE A 207 9.78 5.63 7.97
C PHE A 207 9.35 4.48 8.89
N SER A 208 9.44 4.68 10.20
CA SER A 208 8.97 3.70 11.18
C SER A 208 7.44 3.72 11.26
N PHE A 209 6.77 2.65 10.83
CA PHE A 209 5.31 2.49 10.94
C PHE A 209 4.94 1.16 11.59
N LEU A 210 3.99 1.21 12.52
CA LEU A 210 3.41 0.05 13.22
C LEU A 210 2.12 -0.41 12.52
N PHE A 211 1.77 -1.70 12.65
CA PHE A 211 0.41 -2.31 12.75
C PHE A 211 0.10 -3.49 11.80
N PHE A 212 -0.44 -4.58 12.37
CA PHE A 212 -1.08 -5.74 11.71
C PHE A 212 -2.25 -6.30 12.56
N HIS A 213 -3.39 -6.61 11.93
CA HIS A 213 -3.81 -7.99 11.55
C HIS A 213 -5.08 -7.91 10.68
N PHE A 214 -4.95 -8.16 9.38
CA PHE A 214 -5.78 -9.11 8.64
C PHE A 214 -4.82 -9.86 7.73
N ILE A 215 -5.04 -11.16 7.63
CA ILE A 215 -4.36 -12.10 6.75
C ILE A 215 -4.08 -11.43 5.39
N PHE A 216 -2.82 -11.38 4.94
CA PHE A 216 -2.38 -11.99 3.69
C PHE A 216 -0.86 -11.93 3.52
N ILE A 217 -0.23 -13.08 3.76
CA ILE A 217 0.85 -13.55 2.88
C ILE A 217 0.18 -13.88 1.55
N ALA A 218 -0.11 -12.85 0.76
CA ALA A 218 -0.49 -12.99 -0.63
C ALA A 218 -0.21 -11.65 -1.28
N ASN A 219 0.81 -11.62 -2.15
CA ASN A 219 0.61 -11.20 -3.52
C ASN A 219 -0.66 -10.33 -3.74
N TYR A 220 -0.42 -9.02 -3.94
CA TYR A 220 -1.23 -8.10 -4.74
C TYR A 220 -2.30 -7.19 -4.09
N ILE A 221 -1.93 -5.89 -4.02
CA ILE A 221 -2.61 -4.71 -4.61
C ILE A 221 -3.76 -3.99 -3.83
N THR A 222 -3.66 -2.65 -3.63
CA THR A 222 -4.64 -1.52 -3.89
C THR A 222 -4.10 -0.14 -3.42
N PHE A 223 -4.51 0.95 -4.09
CA PHE A 223 -4.03 2.35 -4.03
C PHE A 223 -4.29 3.19 -2.75
N VAL A 224 -3.37 4.12 -2.47
CA VAL A 224 -3.55 5.25 -1.55
C VAL A 224 -2.96 6.51 -2.17
N PHE A 225 -3.73 7.58 -2.31
CA PHE A 225 -3.16 8.85 -2.81
C PHE A 225 -3.20 9.92 -1.75
N LEU A 226 -2.09 10.67 -1.67
CA LEU A 226 -1.86 11.67 -0.66
C LEU A 226 -1.93 13.07 -1.29
N HIS A 227 -2.87 13.87 -0.82
CA HIS A 227 -2.80 15.33 -0.97
C HIS A 227 -2.03 15.89 0.23
N LEU A 228 -0.75 16.22 0.04
CA LEU A 228 0.00 17.03 0.99
C LEU A 228 -0.09 18.49 0.54
N ILE A 229 -0.70 19.34 1.38
CA ILE A 229 -0.54 20.78 1.22
C ILE A 229 0.74 21.17 1.94
N ASP A 230 1.61 21.77 1.14
CA ASP A 230 2.60 22.80 1.46
C ASP A 230 3.81 22.42 2.34
N PHE A 231 4.96 22.27 1.68
CA PHE A 231 6.30 22.23 2.29
C PHE A 231 6.92 23.64 2.47
N ARG A 232 6.16 24.75 2.27
CA ARG A 232 6.73 26.11 2.34
C ARG A 232 7.19 26.58 3.73
N GLU A 233 6.84 25.91 4.82
CA GLU A 233 7.23 26.40 6.16
C GLU A 233 8.51 25.80 6.75
N LYS A 234 9.23 24.92 6.03
CA LYS A 234 10.52 24.38 6.52
C LYS A 234 11.67 24.44 5.50
N GLN A 235 11.58 25.33 4.51
CA GLN A 235 12.71 25.63 3.63
C GLN A 235 13.76 26.55 4.28
N SER A 236 13.56 27.00 5.52
CA SER A 236 14.44 27.95 6.22
C SER A 236 15.48 27.31 7.17
N LEU A 237 15.67 25.98 7.16
CA LEU A 237 16.62 25.30 8.05
C LEU A 237 17.67 24.44 7.34
N LEU A 238 17.80 24.57 6.02
CA LEU A 238 18.91 23.99 5.25
C LEU A 238 19.74 25.12 4.64
N THR A 239 20.43 25.84 5.51
CA THR A 239 21.67 26.53 5.16
C THR A 239 22.70 26.14 6.22
N ILE A 240 23.86 25.69 5.72
CA ILE A 240 25.06 25.15 6.38
C ILE A 240 25.13 23.62 6.31
#